data_AF-A0A8H3XP66-F1
#
_entry.id   AF-A0A8H3XP66-F1
#
_cell.length_a   1.000
_cell.length_b   1.000
_cell.length_c   1.000
_cell.angle_alpha   90.00
_cell.angle_beta   90.00
_cell.angle_gamma   90.00
#
_symmetry.space_group_name_H-M   'P 1'
#
loop_
_entity.id
_entity.type
_entity.pdbx_description
1 polymer ?
#
loop_
_entity_poly.entity_id
_entity_poly.type
_entity_poly.pdbx_seq_one_letter_code
_entity_poly.pdbx_strand_id
1 'polypeptide(L)'
;MSAQNEVDGRRTLETDVLIVGSGPIGAVYARTIIDADKSINVLMVDMGEQKTRLIGDHKKNSTAVQRGSAHFTSTVQGALGLLSESANATSAPLDTIPRFTDVVSSTGGADGLPHNDLPAAPVVREVGGMGSYWSCATPEQHPMIERSDLFSHEEWSSLYGQARALFHTTDREFDHSLRHQLVKDTLIRAHKGREVANLPLACQRSTSNSDIISESKEGRYLTEQTMAVCQVAIRKGLIQSMWHDQRCREHFRKFPEDPLRIPFNDPPPEITIPLSEDYPWHTQIQRDPFHYNTVPTSIDPRLILDLRFFGYVKPVCENYVEFSSEVTDLFGMPQPIIHYRIGNEDSERAQAMMQDMINIAADLGDFIPGGEPKFLAPGAATHICGTTRAGKEDDGHSVVDRDSKVWRLENLFIGGCGVIPTQNACNPTLTAACFAIASARKVVEEIQGLKGQQYQSKL
;
A
#
# COMPACT_ATOMS: atom_id res chain seq x y z
N MET A 1 -26.47 23.32 0.15
CA MET A 1 -26.50 23.74 1.57
C MET A 1 -27.31 22.70 2.30
N SER A 2 -26.77 22.03 3.31
CA SER A 2 -27.55 21.06 4.09
C SER A 2 -28.61 21.76 4.93
N ALA A 3 -29.82 21.20 4.98
CA ALA A 3 -30.85 21.62 5.92
C ALA A 3 -30.39 21.30 7.34
N GLN A 4 -30.61 22.20 8.29
CA GLN A 4 -30.25 22.01 9.70
C GLN A 4 -31.54 21.74 10.49
N ASN A 5 -31.81 20.46 10.70
CA ASN A 5 -32.90 19.99 11.55
C ASN A 5 -32.32 19.54 12.90
N GLU A 6 -32.73 20.18 13.99
CA GLU A 6 -32.44 19.69 15.35
C GLU A 6 -33.47 18.64 15.74
N VAL A 7 -32.99 17.45 16.13
CA VAL A 7 -33.82 16.40 16.72
C VAL A 7 -33.14 15.95 18.01
N ASP A 8 -33.88 16.02 19.13
CA ASP A 8 -33.43 15.58 20.47
C ASP A 8 -32.06 16.17 20.89
N GLY A 9 -31.83 17.45 20.58
CA GLY A 9 -30.56 18.15 20.87
C GLY A 9 -29.35 17.72 20.04
N ARG A 10 -29.56 16.86 19.02
CA ARG A 10 -28.51 16.37 18.11
C ARG A 10 -28.60 17.06 16.75
N ARG A 11 -27.43 17.35 16.18
CA ARG A 11 -27.28 17.98 14.86
C ARG A 11 -27.28 16.92 13.76
N THR A 12 -28.41 16.75 13.08
CA THR A 12 -28.50 15.90 11.89
C THR A 12 -27.83 16.58 10.68
N LEU A 13 -27.21 15.79 9.81
CA LEU A 13 -26.70 16.22 8.51
C LEU A 13 -27.28 15.33 7.41
N GLU A 14 -27.92 15.94 6.43
CA GLU A 14 -28.46 15.26 5.24
C GLU A 14 -27.50 15.44 4.05
N THR A 15 -27.35 14.40 3.23
CA THR A 15 -26.39 14.30 2.11
C THR A 15 -26.91 13.33 1.04
N ASP A 16 -26.47 13.43 -0.21
CA ASP A 16 -26.77 12.41 -1.24
C ASP A 16 -25.84 11.19 -1.09
N VAL A 17 -24.59 11.40 -0.64
CA VAL A 17 -23.55 10.36 -0.43
C VAL A 17 -22.84 10.57 0.92
N LEU A 18 -22.57 9.49 1.65
CA LEU A 18 -21.77 9.41 2.88
C LEU A 18 -20.74 8.28 2.77
N ILE A 19 -19.61 8.40 3.48
CA ILE A 19 -18.46 7.49 3.43
C ILE A 19 -17.63 7.68 4.78
N VAL A 20 -17.08 6.64 5.50
CA VAL A 20 -16.52 6.68 6.95
C VAL A 20 -15.08 6.05 7.27
N GLY A 21 -14.09 6.61 8.02
CA GLY A 21 -12.77 5.94 8.39
C GLY A 21 -11.58 5.67 7.36
N SER A 22 -10.38 6.29 7.57
CA SER A 22 -9.20 6.63 6.67
C SER A 22 -8.83 5.92 5.31
N GLY A 23 -8.71 6.66 4.15
CA GLY A 23 -7.90 6.24 2.95
C GLY A 23 -8.04 7.01 1.58
N PRO A 24 -7.05 6.93 0.63
CA PRO A 24 -7.07 7.63 -0.68
C PRO A 24 -8.14 7.10 -1.65
N ILE A 25 -8.66 5.89 -1.45
CA ILE A 25 -9.71 5.31 -2.28
C ILE A 25 -11.03 6.09 -2.12
N GLY A 26 -11.35 6.57 -0.92
CA GLY A 26 -12.52 7.44 -0.73
C GLY A 26 -12.38 8.81 -1.41
N ALA A 27 -11.15 9.32 -1.55
CA ALA A 27 -10.89 10.50 -2.37
C ALA A 27 -11.19 10.23 -3.86
N VAL A 28 -10.90 9.02 -4.37
CA VAL A 28 -11.27 8.60 -5.73
C VAL A 28 -12.79 8.55 -5.92
N TYR A 29 -13.54 8.01 -4.95
CA TYR A 29 -15.01 8.02 -4.97
C TYR A 29 -15.55 9.46 -5.10
N ALA A 30 -15.23 10.31 -4.14
CA ALA A 30 -15.76 11.67 -4.13
C ALA A 30 -15.31 12.50 -5.33
N ARG A 31 -14.05 12.35 -5.78
CA ARG A 31 -13.56 13.00 -7.00
C ARG A 31 -14.35 12.57 -8.24
N THR A 32 -14.60 11.28 -8.40
CA THR A 32 -15.33 10.72 -9.55
C THR A 32 -16.81 11.12 -9.53
N ILE A 33 -17.45 11.09 -8.36
CA ILE A 33 -18.84 11.51 -8.17
C ILE A 33 -19.01 13.01 -8.47
N ILE A 34 -18.17 13.87 -7.90
CA ILE A 34 -18.28 15.33 -8.02
C ILE A 34 -17.91 15.83 -9.43
N ASP A 35 -16.97 15.17 -10.13
CA ASP A 35 -16.69 15.51 -11.53
C ASP A 35 -17.81 15.07 -12.49
N ALA A 36 -18.51 13.97 -12.19
CA ALA A 36 -19.63 13.48 -12.99
C ALA A 36 -20.93 14.28 -12.77
N ASP A 37 -21.30 14.59 -11.52
CA ASP A 37 -22.50 15.36 -11.18
C ASP A 37 -22.32 16.25 -9.95
N LYS A 38 -22.12 17.55 -10.22
CA LYS A 38 -21.91 18.60 -9.20
C LYS A 38 -23.19 18.96 -8.42
N SER A 39 -24.32 18.32 -8.70
CA SER A 39 -25.55 18.41 -7.89
C SER A 39 -25.62 17.38 -6.76
N ILE A 40 -24.71 16.40 -6.74
CA ILE A 40 -24.62 15.40 -5.68
C ILE A 40 -23.86 15.99 -4.49
N ASN A 41 -24.53 16.10 -3.34
CA ASN A 41 -23.91 16.50 -2.08
C ASN A 41 -23.17 15.28 -1.51
N VAL A 42 -21.85 15.41 -1.30
CA VAL A 42 -21.00 14.36 -0.72
C VAL A 42 -20.56 14.81 0.67
N LEU A 43 -20.75 13.94 1.66
CA LEU A 43 -20.25 14.09 3.03
C LEU A 43 -19.16 13.04 3.28
N MET A 44 -18.07 13.47 3.90
CA MET A 44 -16.81 12.74 4.01
C MET A 44 -16.25 12.97 5.43
N VAL A 45 -16.00 11.90 6.19
CA VAL A 45 -15.82 11.98 7.67
C VAL A 45 -14.78 10.98 8.21
N ASP A 46 -13.55 11.43 8.49
CA ASP A 46 -12.56 10.58 9.16
C ASP A 46 -12.78 10.47 10.69
N MET A 47 -12.40 9.32 11.22
CA MET A 47 -12.15 9.02 12.63
C MET A 47 -10.80 9.62 13.09
N GLY A 48 -9.81 9.66 12.20
CA GLY A 48 -8.51 10.27 12.43
C GLY A 48 -8.52 11.80 12.33
N GLU A 49 -7.54 12.46 12.95
CA GLU A 49 -7.41 13.92 12.92
C GLU A 49 -6.59 14.44 11.72
N GLN A 50 -6.85 15.69 11.31
CA GLN A 50 -6.08 16.37 10.27
C GLN A 50 -4.70 16.81 10.79
N LYS A 51 -3.66 16.00 10.52
CA LYS A 51 -2.27 16.33 10.93
C LYS A 51 -1.52 17.32 10.05
N THR A 52 -2.05 17.67 8.88
CA THR A 52 -1.33 18.42 7.83
C THR A 52 -2.11 19.65 7.37
N ARG A 53 -1.41 20.77 7.12
CA ARG A 53 -2.01 22.07 6.74
C ARG A 53 -2.83 21.96 5.44
N LEU A 54 -2.28 21.23 4.49
CA LEU A 54 -2.99 20.71 3.33
C LEU A 54 -3.57 19.36 3.79
N ILE A 55 -4.90 19.24 3.80
CA ILE A 55 -5.60 18.11 4.41
C ILE A 55 -5.06 16.79 3.82
N GLY A 56 -4.53 15.89 4.66
CA GLY A 56 -3.96 14.60 4.26
C GLY A 56 -2.88 14.63 3.17
N ASP A 57 -2.17 15.76 3.02
CA ASP A 57 -0.97 15.84 2.19
C ASP A 57 0.13 14.88 2.70
N HIS A 58 0.83 14.24 1.77
CA HIS A 58 1.84 13.22 2.05
C HIS A 58 2.98 13.81 2.86
N LYS A 59 3.26 13.27 4.06
CA LYS A 59 4.20 13.88 5.02
C LYS A 59 5.66 13.97 4.50
N LYS A 60 5.98 13.23 3.43
CA LYS A 60 7.23 13.29 2.64
C LYS A 60 7.38 14.60 1.83
N ASN A 61 6.31 15.38 1.67
CA ASN A 61 6.34 16.71 1.04
C ASN A 61 6.89 17.81 1.96
N SER A 62 7.10 17.53 3.25
CA SER A 62 7.72 18.48 4.17
C SER A 62 9.21 18.70 3.85
N THR A 63 9.66 19.96 3.83
CA THR A 63 11.06 20.32 3.51
C THR A 63 12.08 19.80 4.52
N ALA A 64 11.64 19.41 5.72
CA ALA A 64 12.48 18.74 6.71
C ALA A 64 12.77 17.29 6.29
N VAL A 65 11.73 16.52 5.93
CA VAL A 65 11.88 15.15 5.44
C VAL A 65 12.68 15.10 4.14
N GLN A 66 12.41 15.99 3.18
CA GLN A 66 13.15 16.02 1.90
C GLN A 66 14.64 16.36 2.06
N ARG A 67 15.06 16.92 3.20
CA ARG A 67 16.47 17.17 3.54
C ARG A 67 17.10 16.07 4.38
N GLY A 68 16.32 15.15 4.93
CA GLY A 68 16.78 14.06 5.79
C GLY A 68 15.76 12.93 5.85
N SER A 69 15.87 11.97 4.92
CA SER A 69 14.91 10.87 4.76
C SER A 69 14.74 10.00 6.01
N ALA A 70 15.77 9.91 6.86
CA ALA A 70 15.69 9.22 8.15
C ALA A 70 14.60 9.78 9.10
N HIS A 71 14.28 11.07 9.01
CA HIS A 71 13.18 11.67 9.79
C HIS A 71 11.81 11.10 9.39
N PHE A 72 11.66 10.63 8.15
CA PHE A 72 10.41 10.01 7.71
C PHE A 72 10.22 8.61 8.28
N THR A 73 11.30 7.85 8.53
CA THR A 73 11.19 6.53 9.18
C THR A 73 10.53 6.65 10.56
N SER A 74 10.94 7.62 11.38
CA SER A 74 10.30 7.90 12.66
C SER A 74 8.89 8.50 12.51
N THR A 75 8.65 9.27 11.44
CA THR A 75 7.30 9.82 11.13
C THR A 75 6.31 8.70 10.79
N VAL A 76 6.74 7.68 10.04
CA VAL A 76 5.97 6.46 9.77
C VAL A 76 5.77 5.68 11.07
N GLN A 77 6.85 5.33 11.78
CA GLN A 77 6.79 4.50 12.98
C GLN A 77 5.87 5.06 14.07
N GLY A 78 5.81 6.39 14.23
CA GLY A 78 4.90 7.05 15.17
C GLY A 78 3.41 7.07 14.77
N ALA A 79 3.06 6.53 13.59
CA ALA A 79 1.70 6.54 13.05
C ALA A 79 1.14 5.15 12.73
N LEU A 80 1.97 4.10 12.75
CA LEU A 80 1.55 2.71 12.57
C LEU A 80 1.09 2.14 13.93
N GLY A 81 -0.21 1.98 14.12
CA GLY A 81 -0.75 1.08 15.16
C GLY A 81 -0.95 -0.30 14.59
N LEU A 82 -0.56 -1.38 15.28
CA LEU A 82 -0.78 -2.75 14.80
C LEU A 82 -2.28 -3.12 14.85
N LEU A 83 -2.71 -4.03 13.97
CA LEU A 83 -4.08 -4.57 13.97
C LEU A 83 -4.30 -5.61 15.08
N SER A 84 -3.28 -6.42 15.35
CA SER A 84 -3.23 -7.47 16.38
C SER A 84 -1.87 -7.41 17.06
N GLU A 85 -1.84 -7.59 18.39
CA GLU A 85 -0.60 -7.79 19.15
C GLU A 85 -0.76 -9.00 20.09
N SER A 86 -0.31 -10.17 19.60
CA SER A 86 -0.23 -11.38 20.41
C SER A 86 0.55 -11.15 21.72
N ALA A 87 0.10 -11.80 22.79
CA ALA A 87 0.68 -11.66 24.12
C ALA A 87 2.17 -12.06 24.18
N ASN A 88 3.04 -11.10 24.47
CA ASN A 88 4.47 -11.33 24.69
C ASN A 88 4.71 -11.98 26.06
N ALA A 89 4.64 -13.31 26.11
CA ALA A 89 4.97 -14.13 27.29
C ALA A 89 6.49 -14.17 27.63
N THR A 90 7.27 -13.18 27.18
CA THR A 90 8.73 -13.13 27.35
C THR A 90 9.09 -12.65 28.76
N SER A 91 9.32 -13.59 29.68
CA SER A 91 9.73 -13.25 31.05
C SER A 91 11.06 -12.48 31.09
N ALA A 92 11.03 -11.24 31.58
CA ALA A 92 12.24 -10.48 31.88
C ALA A 92 12.97 -11.10 33.09
N PRO A 93 14.32 -11.09 33.15
CA PRO A 93 15.09 -11.62 34.28
C PRO A 93 15.07 -10.70 35.53
N LEU A 94 14.01 -9.90 35.70
CA LEU A 94 13.88 -8.89 36.74
C LEU A 94 13.13 -9.46 37.95
N ASP A 95 13.88 -9.83 38.99
CA ASP A 95 13.36 -10.51 40.18
C ASP A 95 12.34 -9.70 41.00
N THR A 96 12.28 -8.38 40.76
CA THR A 96 11.32 -7.45 41.39
C THR A 96 9.97 -7.35 40.65
N ILE A 97 9.81 -7.99 39.49
CA ILE A 97 8.55 -8.04 38.75
C ILE A 97 7.83 -9.37 39.05
N PRO A 98 6.53 -9.37 39.38
CA PRO A 98 5.79 -10.62 39.56
C PRO A 98 5.82 -11.47 38.29
N ARG A 99 6.23 -12.74 38.44
CA ARG A 99 6.39 -13.68 37.32
C ARG A 99 5.02 -14.26 36.93
N PHE A 100 4.22 -13.49 36.22
CA PHE A 100 2.99 -13.99 35.60
C PHE A 100 3.35 -14.83 34.38
N THR A 101 3.02 -16.12 34.42
CA THR A 101 3.19 -17.07 33.30
C THR A 101 2.16 -16.87 32.20
N ASP A 102 0.99 -16.35 32.56
CA ASP A 102 -0.23 -16.35 31.74
C ASP A 102 -0.74 -14.92 31.54
N VAL A 103 0.10 -14.07 30.95
CA VAL A 103 -0.26 -12.67 30.61
C VAL A 103 -1.13 -12.67 29.36
N VAL A 104 -2.42 -12.37 29.51
CA VAL A 104 -3.33 -12.09 28.38
C VAL A 104 -3.10 -10.66 27.89
N SER A 105 -2.99 -10.46 26.57
CA SER A 105 -2.88 -9.14 25.95
C SER A 105 -4.26 -8.52 25.78
N SER A 106 -4.38 -7.21 25.95
CA SER A 106 -5.59 -6.46 25.56
C SER A 106 -5.79 -6.39 24.04
N THR A 107 -4.71 -6.55 23.28
CA THR A 107 -4.65 -6.42 21.81
C THR A 107 -4.42 -7.76 21.09
N GLY A 108 -4.38 -8.87 21.82
CA GLY A 108 -4.29 -10.23 21.29
C GLY A 108 -5.33 -11.12 21.95
N GLY A 109 -6.36 -11.51 21.20
CA GLY A 109 -7.44 -12.35 21.70
C GLY A 109 -6.94 -13.70 22.24
N ALA A 110 -7.66 -14.28 23.20
CA ALA A 110 -7.23 -15.49 23.92
C ALA A 110 -6.93 -16.70 23.00
N ASP A 111 -7.62 -16.78 21.86
CA ASP A 111 -7.45 -17.85 20.85
C ASP A 111 -6.41 -17.51 19.76
N GLY A 112 -5.77 -16.35 19.83
CA GLY A 112 -4.81 -15.81 18.86
C GLY A 112 -3.48 -16.57 18.85
N LEU A 113 -3.46 -17.75 18.23
CA LEU A 113 -2.26 -18.56 18.05
C LEU A 113 -1.18 -17.78 17.26
N PRO A 114 0.04 -17.52 17.80
CA PRO A 114 1.04 -16.61 17.22
C PRO A 114 1.60 -16.98 15.83
N HIS A 115 1.15 -18.09 15.25
CA HIS A 115 1.59 -18.63 13.96
C HIS A 115 0.50 -18.59 12.88
N ASN A 116 -0.68 -18.02 13.17
CA ASN A 116 -1.80 -17.89 12.22
C ASN A 116 -2.27 -16.43 12.05
N ASP A 117 -1.42 -15.43 12.28
CA ASP A 117 -1.77 -14.00 12.34
C ASP A 117 -0.96 -13.16 11.33
N LEU A 118 -1.29 -11.87 11.19
CA LEU A 118 -0.49 -10.85 10.51
C LEU A 118 0.16 -9.88 11.53
N PRO A 119 1.13 -10.34 12.36
CA PRO A 119 1.64 -9.59 13.51
C PRO A 119 2.45 -8.32 13.16
N ALA A 120 2.69 -8.06 11.87
CA ALA A 120 3.30 -6.81 11.40
C ALA A 120 2.34 -5.95 10.55
N ALA A 121 1.06 -6.31 10.45
CA ALA A 121 0.06 -5.52 9.73
C ALA A 121 -0.35 -4.28 10.56
N PRO A 122 -0.12 -3.06 10.04
CA PRO A 122 -0.49 -1.84 10.71
C PRO A 122 -1.77 -1.22 10.12
N VAL A 123 -2.32 -0.25 10.85
CA VAL A 123 -3.38 0.67 10.40
C VAL A 123 -2.99 2.10 10.77
N VAL A 124 -3.32 3.03 9.88
CA VAL A 124 -3.12 4.49 10.08
C VAL A 124 -4.49 5.14 10.23
N ARG A 125 -4.74 5.74 11.39
CA ARG A 125 -5.99 6.45 11.74
C ARG A 125 -5.76 7.97 11.71
N GLU A 126 -5.59 8.52 10.52
CA GLU A 126 -5.34 9.94 10.25
C GLU A 126 -5.94 10.33 8.90
N VAL A 127 -6.33 11.60 8.72
CA VAL A 127 -6.91 12.07 7.45
C VAL A 127 -5.93 11.85 6.29
N GLY A 128 -6.40 11.17 5.23
CA GLY A 128 -5.58 10.65 4.11
C GLY A 128 -5.07 9.21 4.28
N GLY A 129 -5.19 8.63 5.48
CA GLY A 129 -4.80 7.26 5.82
C GLY A 129 -3.35 6.93 5.47
N MET A 130 -3.10 5.70 5.03
CA MET A 130 -1.77 5.30 4.54
C MET A 130 -1.29 6.11 3.33
N GLY A 131 -2.18 6.80 2.59
CA GLY A 131 -1.80 7.72 1.51
C GLY A 131 -0.94 8.89 1.99
N SER A 132 -1.06 9.27 3.27
CA SER A 132 -0.18 10.25 3.92
C SER A 132 1.27 9.75 4.09
N TYR A 133 1.53 8.44 3.92
CA TYR A 133 2.77 7.76 4.31
C TYR A 133 3.43 6.87 3.24
N TRP A 134 2.65 6.28 2.34
CA TRP A 134 3.06 5.24 1.39
C TRP A 134 4.26 5.60 0.48
N SER A 135 4.86 4.57 -0.13
CA SER A 135 5.96 4.71 -1.10
C SER A 135 5.54 5.33 -2.44
N CYS A 136 4.24 5.52 -2.67
CA CYS A 136 3.62 5.97 -3.93
C CYS A 136 3.73 4.98 -5.11
N ALA A 137 4.19 3.74 -4.91
CA ALA A 137 4.26 2.73 -5.95
C ALA A 137 2.87 2.38 -6.50
N THR A 138 2.69 2.58 -7.81
CA THR A 138 1.42 2.35 -8.54
C THR A 138 1.64 1.54 -9.83
N PRO A 139 2.13 0.29 -9.73
CA PRO A 139 2.09 -0.67 -10.84
C PRO A 139 0.64 -1.02 -11.22
N GLU A 140 0.44 -1.45 -12.46
CA GLU A 140 -0.77 -2.20 -12.82
C GLU A 140 -0.53 -3.69 -12.56
N GLN A 141 -1.54 -4.39 -12.07
CA GLN A 141 -1.50 -5.85 -11.91
C GLN A 141 -1.23 -6.58 -13.23
N HIS A 142 -0.57 -7.74 -13.16
CA HIS A 142 -0.32 -8.60 -14.32
C HIS A 142 -1.63 -9.19 -14.89
N PRO A 143 -1.91 -9.05 -16.21
CA PRO A 143 -3.20 -9.41 -16.80
C PRO A 143 -3.66 -10.87 -16.61
N MET A 144 -2.72 -11.82 -16.52
CA MET A 144 -3.03 -13.26 -16.44
C MET A 144 -2.84 -13.86 -15.04
N ILE A 145 -2.22 -13.13 -14.11
CA ILE A 145 -1.83 -13.66 -12.78
C ILE A 145 -2.55 -12.94 -11.64
N GLU A 146 -2.87 -11.66 -11.80
CA GLU A 146 -3.38 -10.83 -10.70
C GLU A 146 -4.72 -10.12 -11.01
N ARG A 147 -4.95 -9.70 -12.26
CA ARG A 147 -6.23 -9.04 -12.63
C ARG A 147 -7.39 -10.04 -12.54
N SER A 148 -8.52 -9.59 -12.00
CA SER A 148 -9.75 -10.39 -12.00
C SER A 148 -10.49 -10.31 -13.35
N ASP A 149 -11.31 -11.32 -13.61
CA ASP A 149 -12.14 -11.45 -14.82
C ASP A 149 -13.53 -10.77 -14.67
N LEU A 150 -13.66 -9.84 -13.72
CA LEU A 150 -14.84 -8.99 -13.48
C LEU A 150 -14.94 -7.86 -14.51
N PHE A 151 -13.81 -7.45 -15.08
CA PHE A 151 -13.69 -6.44 -16.13
C PHE A 151 -12.97 -7.03 -17.34
N SER A 152 -13.41 -6.65 -18.54
CA SER A 152 -12.71 -6.93 -19.79
C SER A 152 -11.35 -6.24 -19.85
N HIS A 153 -10.49 -6.65 -20.78
CA HIS A 153 -9.18 -6.01 -20.99
C HIS A 153 -9.31 -4.50 -21.34
N GLU A 154 -10.33 -4.13 -22.10
CA GLU A 154 -10.63 -2.75 -22.48
C GLU A 154 -11.12 -1.91 -21.30
N GLU A 155 -12.02 -2.46 -20.46
CA GLU A 155 -12.42 -1.83 -19.19
C GLU A 155 -11.24 -1.67 -18.25
N TRP A 156 -10.41 -2.70 -18.05
CA TRP A 156 -9.20 -2.61 -17.25
C TRP A 156 -8.26 -1.51 -17.75
N SER A 157 -8.01 -1.42 -19.05
CA SER A 157 -7.17 -0.36 -19.65
C SER A 157 -7.76 1.03 -19.41
N SER A 158 -9.08 1.19 -19.57
CA SER A 158 -9.79 2.44 -19.32
C SER A 158 -9.77 2.85 -17.84
N LEU A 159 -9.94 1.90 -16.92
CA LEU A 159 -9.90 2.14 -15.47
C LEU A 159 -8.48 2.47 -14.99
N TYR A 160 -7.45 1.71 -15.41
CA TYR A 160 -6.06 2.02 -15.08
C TYR A 160 -5.62 3.37 -15.67
N GLY A 161 -6.02 3.70 -16.91
CA GLY A 161 -5.74 5.01 -17.50
C GLY A 161 -6.30 6.18 -16.68
N GLN A 162 -7.52 6.05 -16.16
CA GLN A 162 -8.13 7.05 -15.28
C GLN A 162 -7.50 7.07 -13.88
N ALA A 163 -7.23 5.90 -13.29
CA ALA A 163 -6.58 5.81 -11.98
C ALA A 163 -5.19 6.45 -12.01
N ARG A 164 -4.38 6.17 -13.04
CA ARG A 164 -3.08 6.81 -13.27
C ARG A 164 -3.20 8.33 -13.45
N ALA A 165 -4.27 8.82 -14.08
CA ALA A 165 -4.53 10.24 -14.21
C ALA A 165 -4.88 10.89 -12.86
N LEU A 166 -5.69 10.24 -12.01
CA LEU A 166 -6.06 10.72 -10.67
C LEU A 166 -4.88 10.70 -9.68
N PHE A 167 -4.03 9.68 -9.74
CA PHE A 167 -2.83 9.53 -8.89
C PHE A 167 -1.60 10.25 -9.46
N HIS A 168 -1.70 10.83 -10.66
CA HIS A 168 -0.58 11.42 -11.40
C HIS A 168 0.62 10.47 -11.56
N THR A 169 0.34 9.18 -11.82
CA THR A 169 1.35 8.12 -11.94
C THR A 169 2.30 8.36 -13.11
N THR A 170 3.57 8.61 -12.78
CA THR A 170 4.67 8.81 -13.74
C THR A 170 5.72 7.71 -13.59
N ASP A 171 6.28 7.27 -14.71
CA ASP A 171 7.45 6.40 -14.79
C ASP A 171 8.73 7.19 -15.15
N ARG A 172 8.64 8.52 -15.39
CA ARG A 172 9.75 9.31 -15.98
C ARG A 172 10.51 10.19 -15.00
N GLU A 173 9.98 10.45 -13.81
CA GLU A 173 10.52 11.47 -12.88
C GLU A 173 12.00 11.22 -12.52
N PHE A 174 12.40 9.94 -12.41
CA PHE A 174 13.75 9.53 -11.98
C PHE A 174 14.74 9.27 -13.14
N ASP A 175 14.31 9.47 -14.40
CA ASP A 175 15.18 9.31 -15.61
C ASP A 175 16.49 10.12 -15.52
N HIS A 176 16.48 11.23 -14.75
CA HIS A 176 17.60 12.15 -14.62
C HIS A 176 18.61 11.80 -13.51
N SER A 177 18.37 10.73 -12.73
CA SER A 177 19.32 10.21 -11.73
C SER A 177 20.44 9.37 -12.36
N LEU A 178 21.68 9.64 -11.95
CA LEU A 178 22.85 8.85 -12.31
C LEU A 178 22.77 7.43 -11.77
N ARG A 179 22.30 7.28 -10.53
CA ARG A 179 22.19 5.97 -9.88
C ARG A 179 21.04 5.15 -10.47
N HIS A 180 19.92 5.79 -10.82
CA HIS A 180 18.82 5.15 -11.53
C HIS A 180 19.30 4.57 -12.87
N GLN A 181 19.95 5.41 -13.69
CA GLN A 181 20.55 4.99 -14.97
C GLN A 181 21.54 3.83 -14.78
N LEU A 182 22.50 3.97 -13.85
CA LEU A 182 23.52 2.95 -13.58
C LEU A 182 22.95 1.59 -13.16
N VAL A 183 21.97 1.57 -12.24
CA VAL A 183 21.37 0.32 -11.74
C VAL A 183 20.54 -0.33 -12.84
N LYS A 184 19.71 0.44 -13.55
CA LYS A 184 18.88 -0.05 -14.65
C LYS A 184 19.72 -0.67 -15.78
N ASP A 185 20.75 0.05 -16.25
CA ASP A 185 21.66 -0.45 -17.29
C ASP A 185 22.43 -1.71 -16.84
N THR A 186 22.73 -1.85 -15.54
CA THR A 186 23.39 -3.04 -15.01
C THR A 186 22.46 -4.26 -15.07
N LEU A 187 21.22 -4.13 -14.59
CA LEU A 187 20.22 -5.20 -14.61
C LEU A 187 19.85 -5.62 -16.05
N ILE A 188 19.69 -4.68 -16.98
CA ILE A 188 19.43 -4.96 -18.41
C ILE A 188 20.57 -5.79 -19.04
N ARG A 189 21.83 -5.56 -18.62
CA ARG A 189 23.00 -6.30 -19.12
C ARG A 189 23.13 -7.69 -18.50
N ALA A 190 22.77 -7.85 -17.23
CA ALA A 190 22.79 -9.12 -16.51
C ALA A 190 21.64 -10.05 -16.92
N HIS A 191 20.40 -9.55 -16.91
CA HIS A 191 19.18 -10.36 -17.04
C HIS A 191 18.53 -10.24 -18.43
N LYS A 192 19.32 -10.51 -19.49
CA LYS A 192 18.84 -10.47 -20.87
C LYS A 192 17.62 -11.40 -21.06
N GLY A 193 16.47 -10.81 -21.41
CA GLY A 193 15.20 -11.54 -21.58
C GLY A 193 14.17 -11.23 -20.49
N ARG A 194 14.57 -10.64 -19.35
CA ARG A 194 13.64 -10.06 -18.37
C ARG A 194 13.44 -8.57 -18.67
N GLU A 195 12.23 -8.07 -18.41
CA GLU A 195 11.94 -6.64 -18.50
C GLU A 195 12.55 -5.89 -17.29
N VAL A 196 13.14 -4.72 -17.53
CA VAL A 196 13.62 -3.83 -16.47
C VAL A 196 13.07 -2.42 -16.73
N ALA A 197 12.06 -2.06 -15.95
CA ALA A 197 11.29 -0.83 -16.09
C ALA A 197 11.63 0.19 -14.99
N ASN A 198 11.16 1.43 -15.17
CA ASN A 198 11.13 2.40 -14.09
C ASN A 198 9.93 2.05 -13.19
N LEU A 199 10.06 2.17 -11.88
CA LEU A 199 8.93 1.94 -10.96
C LEU A 199 7.88 3.05 -11.18
N PRO A 200 6.63 2.75 -11.59
CA PRO A 200 5.59 3.76 -11.71
C PRO A 200 5.22 4.32 -10.34
N LEU A 201 5.35 5.64 -10.18
CA LEU A 201 5.16 6.35 -8.92
C LEU A 201 4.10 7.45 -9.05
N ALA A 202 3.18 7.47 -8.09
CA ALA A 202 2.15 8.49 -7.92
C ALA A 202 2.74 9.74 -7.25
N CYS A 203 3.57 10.50 -7.98
CA CYS A 203 4.32 11.63 -7.43
C CYS A 203 4.14 12.94 -8.22
N GLN A 204 3.50 13.92 -7.59
CA GLN A 204 3.44 15.31 -8.02
C GLN A 204 3.29 16.23 -6.79
N ARG A 205 3.62 17.52 -6.90
CA ARG A 205 3.39 18.50 -5.81
C ARG A 205 1.88 18.77 -5.69
N SER A 206 1.28 18.41 -4.55
CA SER A 206 -0.17 18.21 -4.43
C SER A 206 -0.82 18.94 -3.24
N THR A 207 -2.16 18.95 -3.19
CA THR A 207 -3.00 19.63 -2.19
C THR A 207 -4.40 18.97 -2.02
N SER A 208 -4.55 17.98 -1.13
CA SER A 208 -5.84 17.47 -0.57
C SER A 208 -6.90 16.87 -1.55
N ASN A 209 -8.03 16.26 -1.14
CA ASN A 209 -8.40 15.24 -0.11
C ASN A 209 -9.92 15.39 0.23
N SER A 210 -10.64 14.44 0.83
CA SER A 210 -10.58 12.96 0.98
C SER A 210 -11.89 12.49 1.66
N ASP A 211 -12.19 11.18 1.67
CA ASP A 211 -12.61 10.37 2.85
C ASP A 211 -13.72 9.24 2.67
N ILE A 212 -13.30 7.93 2.55
CA ILE A 212 -13.52 6.69 3.43
C ILE A 212 -14.36 5.31 3.10
N ILE A 213 -15.03 4.51 4.02
CA ILE A 213 -15.59 3.02 4.07
C ILE A 213 -16.83 2.54 3.24
N SER A 214 -17.30 1.25 3.07
CA SER A 214 -17.13 -0.20 3.60
C SER A 214 -18.33 -0.99 4.31
N GLU A 215 -18.33 -2.35 4.38
CA GLU A 215 -19.39 -3.35 4.87
C GLU A 215 -19.27 -3.88 6.33
N SER A 216 -19.88 -4.98 6.86
CA SER A 216 -21.00 -5.99 6.60
C SER A 216 -20.90 -7.39 5.85
N LYS A 217 -20.96 -8.53 6.60
CA LYS A 217 -20.85 -10.01 6.30
C LYS A 217 -19.55 -10.51 5.64
N GLU A 218 -18.44 -10.02 6.19
CA GLU A 218 -17.12 -9.90 5.60
C GLU A 218 -16.18 -11.09 5.88
N GLY A 219 -14.97 -11.01 5.30
CA GLY A 219 -13.75 -11.42 5.98
C GLY A 219 -12.95 -12.55 5.33
N ARG A 220 -13.57 -13.41 4.52
CA ARG A 220 -12.93 -14.64 3.97
C ARG A 220 -12.19 -14.43 2.65
N TYR A 221 -11.27 -15.35 2.36
CA TYR A 221 -10.34 -15.29 1.22
C TYR A 221 -9.36 -14.12 1.29
N LEU A 222 -8.95 -13.76 2.52
CA LEU A 222 -7.92 -12.76 2.78
C LEU A 222 -6.60 -13.18 2.12
N THR A 223 -5.94 -12.21 1.48
CA THR A 223 -4.58 -12.36 0.94
C THR A 223 -3.69 -11.25 1.49
N GLU A 224 -2.41 -11.57 1.71
CA GLU A 224 -1.33 -10.63 2.01
C GLU A 224 -0.06 -11.20 1.38
N GLN A 225 0.96 -10.37 1.19
CA GLN A 225 2.17 -10.73 0.45
C GLN A 225 3.23 -11.34 1.35
N THR A 226 3.93 -12.34 0.81
CA THR A 226 5.26 -12.71 1.30
C THR A 226 6.23 -11.62 0.87
N MET A 227 7.04 -11.10 1.81
CA MET A 227 7.93 -9.97 1.55
C MET A 227 9.36 -10.29 1.95
N ALA A 228 10.25 -10.30 0.97
CA ALA A 228 11.69 -10.42 1.17
C ALA A 228 12.36 -9.05 1.00
N VAL A 229 13.35 -8.76 1.85
CA VAL A 229 14.13 -7.51 1.78
C VAL A 229 15.63 -7.76 1.95
N CYS A 230 16.45 -6.93 1.30
CA CYS A 230 17.87 -6.76 1.63
C CYS A 230 18.33 -5.33 1.29
N GLN A 231 19.53 -4.97 1.70
CA GLN A 231 20.20 -3.73 1.33
C GLN A 231 21.63 -4.01 0.87
N VAL A 232 22.05 -3.37 -0.23
CA VAL A 232 23.40 -3.50 -0.78
C VAL A 232 24.09 -2.15 -0.89
N ALA A 233 25.42 -2.16 -0.74
CA ALA A 233 26.29 -1.06 -1.14
C ALA A 233 26.76 -1.30 -2.58
N ILE A 234 26.40 -0.39 -3.51
CA ILE A 234 26.70 -0.49 -4.94
C ILE A 234 28.20 -0.73 -5.14
N ARG A 235 28.53 -1.84 -5.82
CA ARG A 235 29.93 -2.30 -5.97
C ARG A 235 30.79 -1.22 -6.64
N LYS A 236 31.99 -1.01 -6.11
CA LYS A 236 32.94 0.05 -6.53
C LYS A 236 33.08 0.19 -8.06
N GLY A 237 33.16 -0.92 -8.79
CA GLY A 237 33.31 -0.90 -10.25
C GLY A 237 32.14 -0.22 -11.00
N LEU A 238 30.90 -0.31 -10.49
CA LEU A 238 29.73 0.36 -11.07
C LEU A 238 29.79 1.87 -10.81
N ILE A 239 30.13 2.29 -9.59
CA ILE A 239 30.35 3.71 -9.24
C ILE A 239 31.45 4.32 -10.11
N GLN A 240 32.58 3.61 -10.27
CA GLN A 240 33.67 4.09 -11.14
C GLN A 240 33.27 4.15 -12.61
N SER A 241 32.33 3.31 -13.08
CA SER A 241 31.87 3.35 -14.47
C SER A 241 31.11 4.63 -14.82
N MET A 242 30.35 5.23 -13.90
CA MET A 242 29.62 6.48 -14.14
C MET A 242 30.47 7.77 -14.08
N TRP A 243 31.75 7.69 -13.71
CA TRP A 243 32.65 8.86 -13.60
C TRP A 243 32.92 9.60 -14.92
N HIS A 244 32.55 9.00 -16.06
CA HIS A 244 32.63 9.63 -17.37
C HIS A 244 31.42 10.55 -17.70
N ASP A 245 30.42 10.63 -16.83
CA ASP A 245 29.30 11.56 -16.99
C ASP A 245 29.73 13.02 -16.72
N GLN A 246 29.07 13.99 -17.37
CA GLN A 246 29.33 15.41 -17.14
C GLN A 246 28.99 15.86 -15.72
N ARG A 247 27.87 15.39 -15.15
CA ARG A 247 27.44 15.66 -13.78
C ARG A 247 28.51 15.22 -12.77
N CYS A 248 29.08 14.03 -12.97
CA CYS A 248 30.18 13.49 -12.14
C CYS A 248 31.46 14.33 -12.26
N ARG A 249 31.84 14.74 -13.47
CA ARG A 249 33.00 15.63 -13.68
C ARG A 249 32.81 17.01 -13.04
N GLU A 250 31.61 17.57 -13.13
CA GLU A 250 31.29 18.88 -12.53
C GLU A 250 31.21 18.85 -11.02
N HIS A 251 30.70 17.75 -10.43
CA HIS A 251 30.75 17.53 -9.00
C HIS A 251 32.20 17.42 -8.51
N PHE A 252 33.03 16.58 -9.14
CA PHE A 252 34.44 16.40 -8.77
C PHE A 252 35.27 17.70 -8.93
N ARG A 253 34.93 18.59 -9.88
CA ARG A 253 35.54 19.93 -9.99
C ARG A 253 35.19 20.87 -8.83
N LYS A 254 34.00 20.72 -8.23
CA LYS A 254 33.52 21.52 -7.09
C LYS A 254 33.95 20.92 -5.74
N PHE A 255 34.03 19.59 -5.67
CA PHE A 255 34.29 18.80 -4.48
C PHE A 255 35.37 17.73 -4.79
N PRO A 256 36.64 18.12 -4.95
CA PRO A 256 37.72 17.18 -5.30
C PRO A 256 37.99 16.14 -4.21
N GLU A 257 37.69 16.47 -2.95
CA GLU A 257 37.84 15.58 -1.79
C GLU A 257 36.72 14.52 -1.68
N ASP A 258 35.66 14.58 -2.50
CA ASP A 258 34.59 13.59 -2.49
C ASP A 258 34.92 12.41 -3.43
N PRO A 259 35.24 11.21 -2.88
CA PRO A 259 35.70 10.09 -3.69
C PRO A 259 34.60 9.47 -4.54
N LEU A 260 33.32 9.69 -4.23
CA LEU A 260 32.22 9.05 -4.98
C LEU A 260 31.96 9.75 -6.32
N ARG A 261 32.17 11.07 -6.37
CA ARG A 261 31.88 11.95 -7.51
C ARG A 261 30.41 12.03 -7.92
N ILE A 262 29.49 11.51 -7.10
CA ILE A 262 28.04 11.57 -7.32
C ILE A 262 27.51 12.90 -6.76
N PRO A 263 26.74 13.70 -7.50
CA PRO A 263 26.05 14.88 -6.98
C PRO A 263 25.32 14.60 -5.66
N PHE A 264 25.51 15.46 -4.65
CA PHE A 264 24.84 15.30 -3.34
C PHE A 264 23.30 15.32 -3.45
N ASN A 265 22.77 15.89 -4.53
CA ASN A 265 21.35 15.98 -4.85
C ASN A 265 20.93 15.01 -5.99
N ASP A 266 21.72 13.98 -6.31
CA ASP A 266 21.34 12.93 -7.26
C ASP A 266 20.12 12.14 -6.71
N PRO A 267 18.98 12.08 -7.42
CA PRO A 267 17.80 11.39 -6.93
C PRO A 267 18.06 9.88 -6.70
N PRO A 268 17.28 9.22 -5.83
CA PRO A 268 17.35 7.77 -5.68
C PRO A 268 17.04 7.03 -6.99
N PRO A 269 17.53 5.80 -7.18
CA PRO A 269 16.94 4.86 -8.11
C PRO A 269 15.50 4.55 -7.70
N GLU A 270 14.62 4.41 -8.68
CA GLU A 270 13.25 3.91 -8.53
C GLU A 270 12.97 2.91 -9.67
N ILE A 271 13.29 1.63 -9.48
CA ILE A 271 13.37 0.61 -10.56
C ILE A 271 12.53 -0.61 -10.19
N THR A 272 11.95 -1.24 -11.20
CA THR A 272 11.23 -2.51 -11.07
C THR A 272 11.62 -3.48 -12.18
N ILE A 273 11.81 -4.75 -11.83
CA ILE A 273 11.62 -5.89 -12.74
C ILE A 273 10.16 -6.32 -12.55
N PRO A 274 9.27 -6.12 -13.52
CA PRO A 274 7.86 -6.47 -13.39
C PRO A 274 7.63 -7.96 -13.14
N LEU A 275 6.47 -8.28 -12.56
CA LEU A 275 6.00 -9.66 -12.39
C LEU A 275 5.77 -10.30 -13.76
N SER A 276 6.19 -11.56 -13.92
CA SER A 276 5.91 -12.39 -15.09
C SER A 276 5.55 -13.83 -14.70
N GLU A 277 5.24 -14.68 -15.67
CA GLU A 277 4.99 -16.12 -15.43
C GLU A 277 6.23 -16.87 -14.93
N ASP A 278 7.43 -16.55 -15.46
CA ASP A 278 8.71 -17.11 -15.00
C ASP A 278 9.16 -16.53 -13.64
N TYR A 279 8.78 -15.29 -13.34
CA TYR A 279 9.14 -14.56 -12.12
C TYR A 279 7.87 -13.99 -11.45
N PRO A 280 7.07 -14.85 -10.79
CA PRO A 280 5.74 -14.53 -10.25
C PRO A 280 5.81 -13.71 -8.93
N TRP A 281 6.62 -12.65 -8.91
CA TRP A 281 6.77 -11.69 -7.83
C TRP A 281 7.03 -10.28 -8.37
N HIS A 282 6.52 -9.27 -7.67
CA HIS A 282 6.84 -7.88 -7.95
C HIS A 282 8.15 -7.49 -7.26
N THR A 283 8.92 -6.59 -7.87
CA THR A 283 10.22 -6.14 -7.33
C THR A 283 10.32 -4.63 -7.28
N GLN A 284 10.95 -4.11 -6.24
CA GLN A 284 11.30 -2.69 -6.09
C GLN A 284 12.78 -2.60 -5.73
N ILE A 285 13.57 -1.92 -6.56
CA ILE A 285 15.01 -1.71 -6.39
C ILE A 285 15.20 -0.19 -6.33
N GLN A 286 15.23 0.33 -5.10
CA GLN A 286 14.93 1.74 -4.83
C GLN A 286 15.78 2.32 -3.69
N ARG A 287 15.44 3.55 -3.22
CA ARG A 287 15.81 4.00 -1.87
C ARG A 287 14.64 4.61 -1.13
N ASP A 288 14.04 3.81 -0.28
CA ASP A 288 12.75 4.07 0.35
C ASP A 288 12.92 4.30 1.87
N PRO A 289 12.19 5.26 2.46
CA PRO A 289 12.38 5.66 3.86
C PRO A 289 11.78 4.71 4.91
N PHE A 290 11.05 3.65 4.54
CA PHE A 290 10.66 2.56 5.43
C PHE A 290 11.86 1.61 5.65
N HIS A 291 12.78 2.01 6.53
CA HIS A 291 13.97 1.21 6.85
C HIS A 291 13.64 0.08 7.83
N TYR A 292 13.55 -1.15 7.33
CA TYR A 292 13.37 -2.39 8.13
C TYR A 292 14.69 -2.93 8.74
N ASN A 293 15.77 -2.18 8.59
CA ASN A 293 17.16 -2.51 8.90
C ASN A 293 17.88 -1.25 9.41
N THR A 294 18.78 -1.39 10.39
CA THR A 294 19.56 -0.27 10.92
C THR A 294 20.80 -0.03 10.06
N VAL A 295 20.67 0.83 9.06
CA VAL A 295 21.78 1.22 8.17
C VAL A 295 22.97 1.78 8.98
N PRO A 296 24.20 1.24 8.83
CA PRO A 296 25.39 1.80 9.46
C PRO A 296 25.70 3.21 8.93
N THR A 297 25.87 4.17 9.83
CA THR A 297 26.21 5.57 9.50
C THR A 297 27.60 5.76 8.88
N SER A 298 28.41 4.70 8.83
CA SER A 298 29.70 4.65 8.13
C SER A 298 29.58 4.46 6.61
N ILE A 299 28.39 4.14 6.09
CA ILE A 299 28.15 3.98 4.65
C ILE A 299 27.46 5.24 4.11
N ASP A 300 28.03 5.83 3.05
CA ASP A 300 27.45 6.98 2.38
C ASP A 300 26.06 6.64 1.78
N PRO A 301 24.98 7.38 2.10
CA PRO A 301 23.63 7.08 1.61
C PRO A 301 23.49 7.03 0.08
N ARG A 302 24.41 7.62 -0.68
CA ARG A 302 24.46 7.56 -2.16
C ARG A 302 24.82 6.16 -2.67
N LEU A 303 25.55 5.36 -1.89
CA LEU A 303 25.96 4.00 -2.25
C LEU A 303 24.89 2.94 -1.99
N ILE A 304 23.89 3.23 -1.17
CA ILE A 304 22.94 2.23 -0.69
C ILE A 304 21.82 2.02 -1.73
N LEU A 305 21.38 0.78 -1.88
CA LEU A 305 20.11 0.38 -2.52
C LEU A 305 19.29 -0.47 -1.54
N ASP A 306 17.97 -0.29 -1.57
CA ASP A 306 17.00 -1.13 -0.88
C ASP A 306 16.34 -2.04 -1.93
N LEU A 307 16.38 -3.35 -1.73
CA LEU A 307 15.69 -4.33 -2.56
C LEU A 307 14.48 -4.87 -1.78
N ARG A 308 13.31 -4.88 -2.40
CA ARG A 308 12.07 -5.45 -1.85
C ARG A 308 11.38 -6.30 -2.90
N PHE A 309 11.10 -7.55 -2.54
CA PHE A 309 10.50 -8.54 -3.42
C PHE A 309 9.21 -9.04 -2.77
N PHE A 310 8.13 -9.02 -3.54
CA PHE A 310 6.77 -9.24 -3.08
C PHE A 310 6.14 -10.42 -3.82
N GLY A 311 5.90 -11.53 -3.11
CA GLY A 311 5.35 -12.76 -3.66
C GLY A 311 3.91 -12.92 -3.20
N TYR A 312 2.99 -13.10 -4.15
CA TYR A 312 1.57 -13.27 -3.85
C TYR A 312 1.29 -14.55 -3.06
N VAL A 313 0.16 -14.59 -2.35
CA VAL A 313 -0.43 -15.79 -1.72
C VAL A 313 -1.82 -16.00 -2.32
N LYS A 314 -2.22 -17.26 -2.52
CA LYS A 314 -3.52 -17.56 -3.16
C LYS A 314 -4.70 -17.25 -2.23
N PRO A 315 -5.84 -16.73 -2.74
CA PRO A 315 -7.05 -16.56 -1.94
C PRO A 315 -7.64 -17.94 -1.57
N VAL A 316 -7.70 -18.23 -0.28
CA VAL A 316 -8.21 -19.49 0.29
C VAL A 316 -9.22 -19.22 1.42
N CYS A 317 -10.26 -20.04 1.54
CA CYS A 317 -11.38 -19.78 2.46
C CYS A 317 -10.97 -19.80 3.95
N GLU A 318 -9.87 -20.52 4.22
CA GLU A 318 -9.18 -20.71 5.49
C GLU A 318 -8.38 -19.48 5.93
N ASN A 319 -8.09 -18.54 5.00
CA ASN A 319 -7.55 -17.23 5.33
C ASN A 319 -8.70 -16.25 5.49
N TYR A 320 -8.90 -15.73 6.69
CA TYR A 320 -10.01 -14.82 6.99
C TYR A 320 -9.72 -13.88 8.16
N VAL A 321 -10.46 -12.78 8.23
CA VAL A 321 -10.61 -11.98 9.45
C VAL A 321 -12.00 -12.21 10.04
N GLU A 322 -12.07 -12.29 11.37
CA GLU A 322 -13.31 -12.21 12.15
C GLU A 322 -13.13 -11.17 13.27
N PHE A 323 -14.18 -10.93 14.06
CA PHE A 323 -14.17 -9.92 15.12
C PHE A 323 -14.66 -10.52 16.44
N SER A 324 -13.95 -10.22 17.54
CA SER A 324 -14.26 -10.76 18.86
C SER A 324 -15.60 -10.25 19.40
N SER A 325 -16.39 -11.16 19.99
CA SER A 325 -17.61 -10.83 20.73
C SER A 325 -17.36 -10.40 22.18
N GLU A 326 -16.11 -10.50 22.66
CA GLU A 326 -15.75 -10.27 24.07
C GLU A 326 -14.66 -9.20 24.24
N VAL A 327 -13.69 -9.15 23.33
CA VAL A 327 -12.59 -8.17 23.34
C VAL A 327 -12.93 -6.99 22.42
N THR A 328 -12.69 -5.77 22.90
CA THR A 328 -12.82 -4.54 22.11
C THR A 328 -11.47 -3.82 22.00
N ASP A 329 -11.28 -3.11 20.90
CA ASP A 329 -10.10 -2.29 20.65
C ASP A 329 -10.12 -0.99 21.49
N LEU A 330 -9.08 -0.16 21.34
CA LEU A 330 -8.93 1.11 22.06
C LEU A 330 -10.06 2.14 21.82
N PHE A 331 -10.97 1.88 20.88
CA PHE A 331 -12.10 2.74 20.52
C PHE A 331 -13.46 2.10 20.86
N GLY A 332 -13.47 0.92 21.49
CA GLY A 332 -14.68 0.18 21.85
C GLY A 332 -15.30 -0.61 20.68
N MET A 333 -14.60 -0.74 19.56
CA MET A 333 -15.02 -1.59 18.44
C MET A 333 -14.61 -3.03 18.69
N PRO A 334 -15.33 -4.05 18.18
CA PRO A 334 -14.91 -5.45 18.23
C PRO A 334 -13.45 -5.64 17.75
N GLN A 335 -12.61 -6.27 18.56
CA GLN A 335 -11.19 -6.49 18.22
C GLN A 335 -11.08 -7.47 17.04
N PRO A 336 -10.40 -7.13 15.92
CA PRO A 336 -10.15 -8.07 14.84
C PRO A 336 -9.27 -9.24 15.28
N ILE A 337 -9.63 -10.44 14.82
CA ILE A 337 -8.88 -11.68 14.94
C ILE A 337 -8.59 -12.15 13.51
N ILE A 338 -7.30 -12.23 13.15
CA ILE A 338 -6.88 -12.63 11.80
C ILE A 338 -6.45 -14.09 11.84
N HIS A 339 -6.95 -14.88 10.89
CA HIS A 339 -6.53 -16.24 10.60
C HIS A 339 -5.84 -16.24 9.23
N TYR A 340 -4.52 -16.41 9.21
CA TYR A 340 -3.70 -16.30 8.01
C TYR A 340 -2.64 -17.40 7.93
N ARG A 341 -2.55 -18.03 6.77
CA ARG A 341 -1.55 -19.06 6.43
C ARG A 341 -1.04 -18.87 5.00
N ILE A 342 0.20 -19.30 4.79
CA ILE A 342 0.87 -19.36 3.49
C ILE A 342 0.82 -20.82 3.01
N GLY A 343 0.31 -21.08 1.81
CA GLY A 343 0.26 -22.44 1.24
C GLY A 343 1.63 -22.95 0.80
N ASN A 344 1.77 -24.27 0.60
CA ASN A 344 3.05 -24.88 0.19
C ASN A 344 3.60 -24.27 -1.11
N GLU A 345 2.77 -24.17 -2.15
CA GLU A 345 3.16 -23.56 -3.44
C GLU A 345 3.53 -22.07 -3.32
N ASP A 346 2.94 -21.36 -2.35
CA ASP A 346 3.22 -19.95 -2.08
C ASP A 346 4.53 -19.79 -1.29
N SER A 347 4.83 -20.74 -0.40
CA SER A 347 6.11 -20.85 0.30
C SER A 347 7.26 -21.21 -0.66
N GLU A 348 7.05 -22.17 -1.56
CA GLU A 348 8.01 -22.53 -2.62
C GLU A 348 8.31 -21.33 -3.53
N ARG A 349 7.27 -20.58 -3.93
CA ARG A 349 7.41 -19.32 -4.68
C ARG A 349 8.20 -18.27 -3.89
N ALA A 350 7.95 -18.13 -2.59
CA ALA A 350 8.69 -17.22 -1.73
C ALA A 350 10.17 -17.60 -1.61
N GLN A 351 10.53 -18.89 -1.55
CA GLN A 351 11.94 -19.33 -1.57
C GLN A 351 12.61 -19.03 -2.92
N ALA A 352 11.92 -19.26 -4.04
CA ALA A 352 12.43 -18.90 -5.37
C ALA A 352 12.65 -17.38 -5.52
N MET A 353 11.71 -16.58 -5.01
CA MET A 353 11.80 -15.13 -4.93
C MET A 353 13.00 -14.64 -4.09
N MET A 354 13.26 -15.28 -2.94
CA MET A 354 14.43 -14.99 -2.10
C MET A 354 15.73 -15.26 -2.86
N GLN A 355 15.81 -16.38 -3.58
CA GLN A 355 17.00 -16.71 -4.39
C GLN A 355 17.20 -15.72 -5.55
N ASP A 356 16.13 -15.27 -6.20
CA ASP A 356 16.18 -14.25 -7.25
C ASP A 356 16.65 -12.89 -6.69
N MET A 357 16.14 -12.47 -5.53
CA MET A 357 16.62 -11.28 -4.83
C MET A 357 18.12 -11.35 -4.49
N ILE A 358 18.62 -12.52 -4.04
CA ILE A 358 20.04 -12.73 -3.74
C ILE A 358 20.90 -12.62 -5.01
N ASN A 359 20.43 -13.19 -6.13
CA ASN A 359 21.13 -13.13 -7.41
C ASN A 359 21.22 -11.67 -7.92
N ILE A 360 20.09 -10.95 -7.90
CA ILE A 360 19.98 -9.55 -8.33
C ILE A 360 20.79 -8.62 -7.41
N ALA A 361 20.83 -8.89 -6.10
CA ALA A 361 21.68 -8.18 -5.15
C ALA A 361 23.17 -8.30 -5.50
N ALA A 362 23.65 -9.52 -5.78
CA ALA A 362 25.05 -9.79 -6.08
C ALA A 362 25.55 -9.13 -7.38
N ASP A 363 24.67 -8.93 -8.37
CA ASP A 363 25.00 -8.13 -9.55
C ASP A 363 25.19 -6.64 -9.24
N LEU A 364 24.53 -6.12 -8.21
CA LEU A 364 24.54 -4.70 -7.85
C LEU A 364 25.61 -4.33 -6.83
N GLY A 365 25.82 -5.14 -5.78
CA GLY A 365 26.60 -4.74 -4.62
C GLY A 365 26.83 -5.81 -3.57
N ASP A 366 27.63 -5.46 -2.56
CA ASP A 366 27.84 -6.27 -1.36
C ASP A 366 26.72 -5.98 -0.34
N PHE A 367 26.26 -6.99 0.39
CA PHE A 367 25.25 -6.78 1.45
C PHE A 367 25.78 -5.85 2.54
N ILE A 368 24.94 -4.93 2.99
CA ILE A 368 25.23 -4.05 4.12
C ILE A 368 25.14 -4.86 5.42
N PRO A 369 26.05 -4.69 6.40
CA PRO A 369 25.93 -5.32 7.71
C PRO A 369 24.66 -4.89 8.44
N GLY A 370 23.83 -5.85 8.86
CA GLY A 370 22.47 -5.62 9.37
C GLY A 370 21.42 -5.36 8.27
N GLY A 371 21.82 -5.48 7.01
CA GLY A 371 21.01 -5.33 5.80
C GLY A 371 20.85 -6.63 4.99
N GLU A 372 21.18 -7.77 5.58
CA GLU A 372 21.23 -9.08 4.92
C GLU A 372 19.84 -9.55 4.42
N PRO A 373 19.77 -10.46 3.42
CA PRO A 373 18.52 -11.05 2.93
C PRO A 373 17.70 -11.71 4.04
N LYS A 374 16.47 -11.21 4.24
CA LYS A 374 15.50 -11.76 5.19
C LYS A 374 14.07 -11.62 4.67
N PHE A 375 13.20 -12.53 5.10
CA PHE A 375 11.76 -12.27 5.06
C PHE A 375 11.36 -11.33 6.19
N LEU A 376 10.32 -10.53 5.96
CA LEU A 376 9.62 -9.80 7.01
C LEU A 376 8.46 -10.63 7.55
N ALA A 377 7.98 -10.28 8.75
CA ALA A 377 6.82 -10.94 9.34
C ALA A 377 5.54 -10.65 8.51
N PRO A 378 4.56 -11.58 8.49
CA PRO A 378 3.31 -11.38 7.76
C PRO A 378 2.60 -10.08 8.15
N GLY A 379 2.09 -9.35 7.15
CA GLY A 379 1.49 -8.02 7.31
C GLY A 379 2.45 -6.85 7.06
N ALA A 380 3.77 -7.06 7.07
CA ALA A 380 4.76 -5.99 6.88
C ALA A 380 4.75 -5.34 5.48
N ALA A 381 4.11 -5.99 4.49
CA ALA A 381 3.88 -5.44 3.15
C ALA A 381 2.72 -4.44 3.12
N THR A 382 1.77 -4.51 4.06
CA THR A 382 0.59 -3.64 4.16
C THR A 382 -0.36 -3.75 2.95
N HIS A 383 -0.37 -4.89 2.26
CA HIS A 383 -1.06 -5.09 0.99
C HIS A 383 -2.24 -6.07 1.10
N ILE A 384 -2.85 -6.14 2.28
CA ILE A 384 -4.03 -6.98 2.58
C ILE A 384 -5.15 -6.74 1.56
N CYS A 385 -5.60 -7.81 0.91
CA CYS A 385 -6.68 -7.84 -0.07
C CYS A 385 -7.70 -8.95 0.27
N GLY A 386 -8.82 -9.00 -0.47
CA GLY A 386 -9.78 -10.10 -0.43
C GLY A 386 -10.81 -10.10 0.72
N THR A 387 -10.59 -9.34 1.79
CA THR A 387 -11.50 -9.27 2.98
C THR A 387 -12.94 -8.92 2.63
N THR A 388 -13.15 -8.18 1.55
CA THR A 388 -14.43 -7.61 1.12
C THR A 388 -14.67 -7.90 -0.37
N ARG A 389 -14.19 -9.07 -0.83
CA ARG A 389 -13.97 -9.36 -2.25
C ARG A 389 -15.20 -9.22 -3.14
N ALA A 390 -14.96 -8.67 -4.33
CA ALA A 390 -15.92 -8.60 -5.42
C ALA A 390 -16.16 -9.96 -6.10
N GLY A 391 -17.38 -10.18 -6.60
CA GLY A 391 -17.80 -11.38 -7.31
C GLY A 391 -18.63 -11.09 -8.56
N LYS A 392 -18.93 -12.16 -9.30
CA LYS A 392 -19.84 -12.14 -10.47
C LYS A 392 -21.29 -12.36 -10.07
N GLU A 393 -21.51 -13.08 -8.98
CA GLU A 393 -22.81 -13.56 -8.52
C GLU A 393 -22.80 -13.79 -7.00
N ASP A 394 -23.98 -13.71 -6.41
CA ASP A 394 -24.24 -13.82 -4.96
C ASP A 394 -24.28 -15.30 -4.52
N ASP A 395 -23.14 -15.98 -4.66
CA ASP A 395 -22.92 -17.39 -4.31
C ASP A 395 -22.56 -17.62 -2.84
N GLY A 396 -22.30 -16.54 -2.08
CA GLY A 396 -21.79 -16.58 -0.71
C GLY A 396 -20.26 -16.70 -0.59
N HIS A 397 -19.52 -16.53 -1.68
CA HIS A 397 -18.05 -16.46 -1.72
C HIS A 397 -17.53 -15.04 -2.03
N SER A 398 -18.41 -14.06 -2.17
CA SER A 398 -18.09 -12.64 -2.34
C SER A 398 -19.00 -11.76 -1.46
N VAL A 399 -18.55 -10.54 -1.16
CA VAL A 399 -19.30 -9.57 -0.33
C VAL A 399 -19.96 -8.51 -1.21
N VAL A 400 -19.30 -8.14 -2.31
CA VAL A 400 -19.77 -7.14 -3.28
C VAL A 400 -19.83 -7.67 -4.71
N ASP A 401 -20.58 -6.98 -5.57
CA ASP A 401 -20.59 -7.20 -7.01
C ASP A 401 -19.39 -6.56 -7.73
N ARG A 402 -19.35 -6.64 -9.07
CA ARG A 402 -18.30 -6.01 -9.90
C ARG A 402 -18.23 -4.48 -9.76
N ASP A 403 -19.35 -3.84 -9.48
CA ASP A 403 -19.47 -2.40 -9.27
C ASP A 403 -19.25 -2.04 -7.77
N SER A 404 -18.70 -2.99 -7.00
CA SER A 404 -18.38 -2.90 -5.57
C SER A 404 -19.58 -2.53 -4.68
N LYS A 405 -20.79 -2.92 -5.09
CA LYS A 405 -22.03 -2.81 -4.31
C LYS A 405 -22.28 -4.06 -3.47
N VAL A 406 -22.70 -3.91 -2.21
CA VAL A 406 -22.99 -5.09 -1.35
C VAL A 406 -24.16 -5.89 -1.90
N TRP A 407 -23.99 -7.21 -1.96
CA TRP A 407 -25.09 -8.11 -2.29
C TRP A 407 -26.28 -7.90 -1.35
N ARG A 408 -27.48 -7.75 -1.94
CA ARG A 408 -28.77 -7.60 -1.24
C ARG A 408 -28.96 -6.28 -0.46
N LEU A 409 -28.07 -5.30 -0.57
CA LEU A 409 -28.29 -3.94 -0.05
C LEU A 409 -28.47 -2.94 -1.19
N GLU A 410 -29.44 -2.03 -1.04
CA GLU A 410 -29.83 -1.11 -2.13
C GLU A 410 -28.86 0.06 -2.32
N ASN A 411 -28.06 0.41 -1.31
CA ASN A 411 -27.34 1.68 -1.25
C ASN A 411 -25.96 1.64 -0.55
N LEU A 412 -25.34 0.46 -0.36
CA LEU A 412 -24.01 0.33 0.27
C LEU A 412 -22.95 -0.12 -0.75
N PHE A 413 -21.83 0.59 -0.78
CA PHE A 413 -20.72 0.44 -1.74
C PHE A 413 -19.36 0.59 -1.05
N ILE A 414 -18.31 -0.03 -1.59
CA ILE A 414 -17.05 -0.25 -0.86
C ILE A 414 -15.81 0.00 -1.69
N GLY A 415 -14.94 0.86 -1.16
CA GLY A 415 -13.60 1.08 -1.66
C GLY A 415 -12.53 0.47 -0.76
N GLY A 416 -11.55 -0.20 -1.36
CA GLY A 416 -10.33 -0.61 -0.66
C GLY A 416 -9.57 -1.70 -1.41
N CYS A 417 -8.46 -2.13 -0.84
CA CYS A 417 -7.75 -3.31 -1.31
C CYS A 417 -8.56 -4.60 -1.05
N GLY A 418 -9.43 -4.60 -0.04
CA GLY A 418 -10.29 -5.73 0.32
C GLY A 418 -11.23 -6.21 -0.79
N VAL A 419 -11.68 -5.34 -1.72
CA VAL A 419 -12.55 -5.76 -2.82
C VAL A 419 -11.82 -6.53 -3.93
N ILE A 420 -10.48 -6.46 -3.96
CA ILE A 420 -9.66 -7.16 -4.95
C ILE A 420 -9.80 -8.67 -4.69
N PRO A 421 -10.36 -9.46 -5.63
CA PRO A 421 -10.84 -10.80 -5.34
C PRO A 421 -9.84 -11.92 -5.70
N THR A 422 -8.65 -11.52 -6.12
CA THR A 422 -7.56 -12.32 -6.70
C THR A 422 -6.26 -12.07 -5.94
N GLN A 423 -5.32 -13.02 -6.04
CA GLN A 423 -3.96 -12.87 -5.53
C GLN A 423 -3.25 -11.61 -6.06
N ASN A 424 -2.45 -10.96 -5.21
CA ASN A 424 -1.70 -9.75 -5.53
C ASN A 424 -0.23 -9.85 -5.09
N ALA A 425 0.68 -9.44 -5.95
CA ALA A 425 2.11 -9.22 -5.69
C ALA A 425 2.51 -7.76 -5.96
N CYS A 426 1.91 -7.14 -6.98
CA CYS A 426 1.97 -5.70 -7.21
C CYS A 426 1.30 -4.91 -6.07
N ASN A 427 1.67 -3.64 -5.89
CA ASN A 427 1.05 -2.77 -4.89
C ASN A 427 -0.44 -2.54 -5.26
N PRO A 428 -1.41 -2.91 -4.40
CA PRO A 428 -2.82 -3.03 -4.79
C PRO A 428 -3.57 -1.70 -4.97
N THR A 429 -3.02 -0.56 -4.52
CA THR A 429 -3.76 0.71 -4.42
C THR A 429 -4.28 1.22 -5.77
N LEU A 430 -3.54 1.03 -6.86
CA LEU A 430 -4.00 1.46 -8.19
C LEU A 430 -5.16 0.58 -8.69
N THR A 431 -5.14 -0.73 -8.39
CA THR A 431 -6.25 -1.66 -8.68
C THR A 431 -7.47 -1.33 -7.84
N ALA A 432 -7.31 -1.05 -6.54
CA ALA A 432 -8.40 -0.60 -5.67
C ALA A 432 -9.05 0.71 -6.18
N ALA A 433 -8.24 1.61 -6.77
CA ALA A 433 -8.76 2.80 -7.43
C ALA A 433 -9.56 2.49 -8.70
N CYS A 434 -9.19 1.46 -9.47
CA CYS A 434 -9.98 1.01 -10.63
C CYS A 434 -11.39 0.53 -10.22
N PHE A 435 -11.48 -0.30 -9.17
CA PHE A 435 -12.77 -0.70 -8.59
C PHE A 435 -13.58 0.52 -8.11
N ALA A 436 -12.94 1.44 -7.40
CA ALA A 436 -13.58 2.66 -6.92
C ALA A 436 -14.09 3.58 -8.05
N ILE A 437 -13.41 3.66 -9.19
CA ILE A 437 -13.88 4.42 -10.36
C ILE A 437 -15.13 3.77 -10.98
N ALA A 438 -15.15 2.44 -11.10
CA ALA A 438 -16.34 1.72 -11.58
C ALA A 438 -17.53 1.91 -10.62
N SER A 439 -17.29 1.70 -9.33
CA SER A 439 -18.30 1.85 -8.27
C SER A 439 -18.83 3.28 -8.12
N ALA A 440 -17.96 4.29 -8.18
CA ALA A 440 -18.37 5.68 -8.11
C ALA A 440 -19.27 6.09 -9.28
N ARG A 441 -19.05 5.54 -10.48
CA ARG A 441 -19.98 5.72 -11.62
C ARG A 441 -21.34 5.09 -11.32
N LYS A 442 -21.36 3.88 -10.74
CA LYS A 442 -22.59 3.19 -10.34
C LYS A 442 -23.41 4.00 -9.34
N VAL A 443 -22.76 4.58 -8.34
CA VAL A 443 -23.37 5.50 -7.37
C VAL A 443 -24.03 6.70 -8.07
N VAL A 444 -23.38 7.31 -9.06
CA VAL A 444 -23.98 8.41 -9.84
C VAL A 444 -25.19 7.97 -10.66
N GLU A 445 -25.10 6.82 -11.36
CA GLU A 445 -26.22 6.25 -12.13
C GLU A 445 -27.47 6.04 -11.27
N GLU A 446 -27.30 5.45 -10.08
CA GLU A 446 -28.42 5.16 -9.18
C GLU A 446 -29.04 6.42 -8.56
N ILE A 447 -28.22 7.40 -8.15
CA ILE A 447 -28.69 8.69 -7.64
C ILE A 447 -29.46 9.46 -8.73
N GLN A 448 -29.00 9.43 -9.98
CA GLN A 448 -29.71 10.05 -11.11
C GLN A 448 -31.02 9.31 -11.43
N GLY A 449 -31.04 7.98 -11.35
CA GLY A 449 -32.26 7.18 -11.46
C GLY A 449 -33.31 7.54 -10.40
N LEU A 450 -32.90 7.63 -9.13
CA LEU A 450 -33.77 8.03 -8.01
C LEU A 450 -34.32 9.46 -8.19
N LYS A 451 -33.46 10.42 -8.57
CA LYS A 451 -33.87 11.81 -8.87
C LYS A 451 -34.89 11.86 -10.03
N GLY A 452 -34.72 11.04 -11.06
CA GLY A 452 -35.66 10.91 -12.18
C GLY A 452 -37.04 10.35 -11.77
N GLN A 453 -37.06 9.29 -10.96
CA GLN A 453 -38.30 8.68 -10.45
C GLN A 453 -39.09 9.64 -9.53
N GLN A 454 -38.38 10.41 -8.69
CA GLN A 454 -38.99 11.46 -7.87
C GLN A 454 -39.57 12.63 -8.67
N TYR A 455 -39.17 12.83 -9.93
CA TYR A 455 -39.75 13.85 -10.80
C TYR A 455 -41.03 13.34 -11.48
N GLN A 456 -41.03 12.09 -11.98
CA GLN A 456 -42.22 11.50 -12.60
C GLN A 456 -43.34 11.17 -11.60
N SER A 457 -43.04 10.95 -10.32
CA SER A 457 -44.04 10.76 -9.26
C SER A 457 -44.64 12.07 -8.71
N LYS A 458 -44.26 13.23 -9.25
CA LYS A 458 -44.77 14.57 -8.91
C LYS A 458 -45.49 15.25 -10.09
N LEU A 459 -45.74 14.51 -11.17
CA LEU A 459 -46.48 14.89 -12.38
C LEU A 459 -47.80 14.11 -12.47
#